data_AF-A0A160UKF7-F1
#
_entry.id   AF-A0A160UKF7-F1
#
_cell.length_a   1.000
_cell.length_b   1.000
_cell.length_c   1.000
_cell.angle_alpha   90.00
_cell.angle_beta   90.00
_cell.angle_gamma   90.00
#
_symmetry.space_group_name_H-M   'P 1'
#
loop_
_entity.id
_entity.type
_entity.pdbx_description
1 polymer ?
#
loop_
_entity_poly.entity_id
_entity_poly.type
_entity_poly.pdbx_seq_one_letter_code
_entity_poly.pdbx_strand_id
1 'polypeptide(L)' 'MSKEPALTPDDFPIEADKQKLKTQKGEPIATADTEELADQLAEKLNEQAHREEQDRWSA' A
#
# COMPACT_ATOMS: atom_id res chain seq x y z
N MET A 1 -2.45 14.99 -14.77
CA MET A 1 -1.62 14.90 -13.55
C MET A 1 -2.50 14.34 -12.44
N SER A 2 -2.77 13.03 -12.47
CA SER A 2 -3.47 12.37 -11.37
C SER A 2 -2.47 12.29 -10.22
N LYS A 3 -2.67 13.09 -9.17
CA LYS A 3 -1.92 12.92 -7.92
C LYS A 3 -2.38 11.60 -7.33
N GLU A 4 -1.66 10.53 -7.63
CA GLU A 4 -1.69 9.33 -6.80
C GLU A 4 -1.37 9.80 -5.37
N PRO A 5 -2.24 9.54 -4.38
CA PRO A 5 -1.96 9.94 -3.01
C PRO A 5 -0.64 9.29 -2.62
N ALA A 6 0.36 10.12 -2.26
CA ALA A 6 1.64 9.61 -1.80
C ALA A 6 1.37 8.85 -0.50
N LEU A 7 1.50 7.52 -0.57
CA LEU A 7 1.33 6.65 0.58
C LEU A 7 2.41 6.99 1.60
N THR A 8 1.98 7.19 2.85
CA THR A 8 2.90 7.45 3.95
C THR A 8 3.18 6.14 4.69
N PRO A 9 4.32 6.03 5.39
CA PRO A 9 4.65 4.85 6.20
C PRO A 9 3.56 4.49 7.21
N ASP A 10 2.79 5.47 7.70
CA ASP A 10 1.69 5.29 8.66
C ASP A 10 0.46 4.59 8.05
N ASP A 11 0.38 4.57 6.71
CA ASP A 11 -0.68 3.88 5.97
C ASP A 11 -0.45 2.36 5.88
N PHE A 12 0.77 1.89 6.16
CA PHE A 12 1.14 0.48 6.12
C PHE A 12 0.85 -0.22 7.46
N PRO A 13 0.48 -1.53 7.45
CA PRO A 13 0.35 -2.39 6.27
C PRO A 13 -0.91 -2.09 5.45
N ILE A 14 -0.79 -2.22 4.14
CA ILE A 14 -1.89 -2.21 3.18
C ILE A 14 -2.55 -3.59 3.19
N GLU A 15 -3.87 -3.60 3.26
CA GLU A 15 -4.71 -4.78 3.16
C GLU A 15 -5.46 -4.78 1.82
N ALA A 16 -5.60 -5.95 1.21
CA ALA A 16 -6.49 -6.14 0.08
C ALA A 16 -7.93 -6.40 0.57
N ASP A 17 -8.88 -5.59 0.10
CA ASP A 17 -10.31 -5.74 0.30
C ASP A 17 -10.97 -5.97 -1.06
N LYS A 18 -11.09 -7.25 -1.44
CA LYS A 18 -11.57 -7.64 -2.76
C LYS A 18 -10.73 -6.96 -3.84
N GLN A 19 -11.33 -6.06 -4.61
CA GLN A 19 -10.67 -5.29 -5.67
C GLN A 19 -10.09 -3.95 -5.20
N LYS A 20 -9.99 -3.72 -3.89
CA LYS A 20 -9.52 -2.44 -3.33
C LYS A 20 -8.34 -2.67 -2.42
N LEU A 21 -7.44 -1.70 -2.39
CA LEU A 21 -6.38 -1.63 -1.40
C LEU A 21 -6.77 -0.60 -0.36
N LYS A 22 -6.74 -1.00 0.90
CA LYS A 22 -7.04 -0.16 2.05
C LYS A 22 -5.86 -0.15 3.02
N THR A 23 -5.69 0.95 3.72
CA THR A 23 -4.72 1.04 4.82
C THR A 23 -5.25 0.29 6.05
N GLN A 24 -4.40 0.05 7.04
CA GLN A 24 -4.82 -0.44 8.37
C GLN A 24 -5.89 0.44 9.06
N LYS A 25 -6.04 1.69 8.63
CA LYS A 25 -7.08 2.62 9.12
C LYS A 25 -8.43 2.40 8.45
N GLY A 26 -8.49 1.53 7.45
CA GLY A 26 -9.66 1.28 6.62
C GLY A 26 -9.87 2.31 5.50
N GLU A 27 -8.89 3.18 5.23
CA GLU A 27 -8.99 4.17 4.15
C GLU A 27 -8.64 3.53 2.80
N PRO A 28 -9.53 3.56 1.80
CA PRO A 28 -9.25 3.01 0.47
C PRO A 28 -8.30 3.93 -0.28
N ILE A 29 -7.12 3.42 -0.60
CA ILE A 29 -6.03 4.17 -1.25
C ILE A 29 -5.95 3.90 -2.75
N ALA A 30 -6.35 2.71 -3.18
CA ALA A 30 -6.29 2.29 -4.56
C ALA A 30 -7.34 1.20 -4.85
N THR A 31 -7.58 0.98 -6.14
CA THR A 31 -8.46 -0.07 -6.66
C THR A 31 -7.69 -0.84 -7.71
N ALA A 32 -7.76 -2.15 -7.64
CA ALA A 32 -7.22 -3.06 -8.64
C ALA A 32 -8.35 -3.58 -9.55
N ASP A 33 -8.00 -4.00 -10.76
CA ASP A 33 -8.95 -4.61 -11.68
C ASP A 33 -9.49 -5.96 -11.16
N THR A 34 -8.68 -6.72 -10.42
CA THR A 34 -9.07 -8.03 -9.88
C THR A 34 -8.67 -8.16 -8.41
N GLU A 35 -9.34 -9.07 -7.71
CA GLU A 35 -9.01 -9.38 -6.31
C GLU A 35 -7.59 -9.94 -6.18
N GLU A 36 -7.20 -10.86 -7.07
CA GLU A 36 -5.84 -11.40 -7.11
C GLU A 36 -4.78 -10.31 -7.35
N LEU A 37 -5.10 -9.29 -8.15
CA LEU A 37 -4.20 -8.17 -8.37
C LEU A 37 -4.13 -7.25 -7.15
N ALA A 38 -5.24 -7.03 -6.44
CA ALA A 38 -5.22 -6.26 -5.19
C ALA A 38 -4.34 -6.93 -4.13
N ASP A 39 -4.42 -8.26 -4.01
CA ASP A 39 -3.61 -9.05 -3.07
C ASP A 39 -2.12 -8.95 -3.41
N GLN A 40 -1.76 -9.16 -4.68
CA GLN A 40 -0.38 -9.03 -5.16
C GLN A 40 0.17 -7.61 -4.98
N LEU A 41 -0.65 -6.58 -5.22
CA LEU A 41 -0.26 -5.19 -5.02
C LEU A 41 -0.09 -4.86 -3.54
N ALA A 42 -0.95 -5.37 -2.65
CA ALA A 42 -0.85 -5.17 -1.21
C ALA A 42 0.45 -5.78 -0.68
N GLU A 43 0.78 -7.01 -1.08
CA GLU A 43 2.04 -7.67 -0.72
C GLU A 43 3.25 -6.87 -1.23
N LYS A 44 3.27 -6.47 -2.51
CA LYS A 44 4.35 -5.66 -3.10
C LYS A 44 4.55 -4.32 -2.41
N LEU A 45 3.45 -3.62 -2.13
CA LEU A 45 3.48 -2.31 -1.46
C LEU A 45 4.03 -2.47 -0.04
N ASN A 46 3.56 -3.47 0.70
CA ASN A 46 4.06 -3.77 2.05
C ASN A 46 5.56 -4.11 2.05
N GLU A 47 6.02 -4.91 1.08
CA GLU A 47 7.44 -5.25 0.95
C GLU A 47 8.31 -4.02 0.62
N GLN A 48 7.84 -3.16 -0.30
CA GLN A 48 8.55 -1.93 -0.66
C GLN A 48 8.63 -0.96 0.52
N ALA A 49 7.54 -0.75 1.25
CA ALA A 49 7.52 0.11 2.43
C ALA A 49 8.43 -0.41 3.56
N HIS A 50 8.49 -1.73 3.75
CA HIS A 50 9.41 -2.34 4.71
C HIS A 50 10.89 -2.11 4.33
N ARG A 51 11.21 -1.97 3.03
CA ARG A 51 12.54 -1.60 2.55
C ARG A 51 12.83 -0.10 2.71
N GLU A 52 11.87 0.77 2.41
CA GLU A 52 12.02 2.22 2.55
C GLU A 52 12.14 2.68 4.01
N GLU A 53 11.48 2.00 4.95
CA GLU A 53 11.64 2.25 6.39
C GLU A 53 13.08 1.97 6.87
N GLN A 54 13.74 0.94 6.33
CA GLN A 54 15.14 0.64 6.68
C GLN A 54 16.12 1.72 6.18
N ASP A 55 15.80 2.40 5.09
CA ASP A 55 16.59 3.54 4.59
C ASP A 55 16.40 4.78 5.49
N ARG A 56 15.18 5.02 5.99
CA ARG A 56 14.90 6.14 6.92
C ARG A 56 15.43 5.94 8.34
N TRP A 57 15.77 4.72 8.75
CA TRP A 57 16.44 4.44 10.02
C TRP A 57 17.97 4.37 9.93
N SER A 58 18.53 4.62 8.74
CA SER A 58 19.98 4.71 8.54
C SER A 58 20.53 6.14 8.68
N ALA A 59 19.68 7.12 9.03
CA ALA A 59 20.05 8.54 9.23
C ALA A 59 20.02 8.96 10.71
#